data_AF-L7QPV1-F1
#
_entry.id   AF-L7QPV1-F1
#
_cell.length_a   1.000
_cell.length_b   1.000
_cell.length_c   1.000
_cell.angle_alpha   90.00
_cell.angle_beta   90.00
_cell.angle_gamma   90.00
#
_symmetry.space_group_name_H-M   'P 1'
#
loop_
_entity.id
_entity.type
_entity.pdbx_description
1 polymer ?
#
loop_
_entity_poly.entity_id
_entity_poly.type
_entity_poly.pdbx_seq_one_letter_code
_entity_poly.pdbx_strand_id
1 'polypeptide(L)'
;ERRSGLYHTDDLVYLGQVYEAIITDGNVASSKSYRIQTQNGDYVRVETEWSSFMNPWSKKLEFVTGKHHIVQGPANPDVFEPPPRDTMSLMSPEDKNKSNILRNDIIRTMKEVLKKPTEAAKQHMTKRCHDLTRFMESLIEEQPKPDDELRLDIQEADHSYYERDSVMLGGISPHHDYNDSKSS
;
A
#
# COMPACT_ATOMS: atom_id res chain seq x y z
N GLU A 1 -7.87 11.31 -10.13
CA GLU A 1 -8.49 12.04 -11.26
C GLU A 1 -9.51 11.14 -11.98
N ARG A 2 -10.57 11.71 -12.56
CA ARG A 2 -11.93 11.13 -12.69
C ARG A 2 -12.09 9.92 -13.65
N ARG A 3 -11.74 8.70 -13.23
CA ARG A 3 -12.00 7.47 -14.02
C ARG A 3 -13.47 6.98 -13.99
N SER A 4 -14.30 7.48 -13.07
CA SER A 4 -15.71 7.05 -12.95
C SER A 4 -16.61 7.46 -14.12
N GLY A 5 -16.13 8.33 -15.00
CA GLY A 5 -16.84 8.72 -16.23
C GLY A 5 -16.89 7.62 -17.28
N LEU A 6 -16.00 6.62 -17.21
CA LEU A 6 -15.87 5.56 -18.23
C LEU A 6 -16.78 4.35 -17.95
N TYR A 7 -17.39 4.27 -16.78
CA TYR A 7 -18.27 3.16 -16.44
C TYR A 7 -19.65 3.35 -17.05
N HIS A 8 -20.19 2.25 -17.59
CA HIS A 8 -21.56 2.21 -18.09
C HIS A 8 -22.55 2.47 -16.95
N THR A 9 -23.63 3.21 -17.23
CA THR A 9 -24.56 3.69 -16.19
C THR A 9 -25.25 2.58 -15.41
N ASP A 10 -25.66 1.51 -16.08
CA ASP A 10 -26.32 0.37 -15.41
C ASP A 10 -25.36 -0.39 -14.48
N ASP A 11 -24.05 -0.29 -14.72
CA ASP A 11 -23.05 -1.01 -13.93
C ASP A 11 -22.61 -0.20 -12.70
N LEU A 12 -22.98 1.09 -12.60
CA LEU A 12 -22.58 1.98 -11.51
C LEU A 12 -23.07 1.50 -10.14
N VAL A 13 -24.26 0.90 -10.07
CA VAL A 13 -24.80 0.37 -8.81
C VAL A 13 -23.93 -0.78 -8.30
N TYR A 14 -23.57 -1.71 -9.19
CA TYR A 14 -22.68 -2.81 -8.85
C TYR A 14 -21.27 -2.31 -8.48
N LEU A 15 -20.73 -1.35 -9.23
CA LEU A 15 -19.43 -0.77 -8.95
C LEU A 15 -19.41 -0.05 -7.59
N GLY A 16 -20.51 0.57 -7.16
CA GLY A 16 -20.66 1.10 -5.80
C GLY A 16 -20.38 0.05 -4.73
N GLN A 17 -20.97 -1.14 -4.87
CA GLN A 17 -20.75 -2.27 -3.96
C GLN A 17 -19.30 -2.77 -4.01
N VAL A 18 -18.68 -2.79 -5.20
CA VAL A 18 -17.27 -3.17 -5.35
C VAL A 18 -16.37 -2.17 -4.63
N TYR A 19 -16.58 -0.86 -4.80
CA TYR A 19 -15.80 0.16 -4.11
C TYR A 19 -15.99 0.11 -2.59
N GLU A 20 -17.20 -0.16 -2.11
CA GLU A 20 -17.47 -0.39 -0.69
C GLU A 20 -16.70 -1.62 -0.15
N ALA A 21 -16.65 -2.70 -0.92
CA ALA A 21 -15.87 -3.89 -0.57
C ALA A 21 -14.36 -3.62 -0.56
N ILE A 22 -13.84 -2.87 -1.55
CA ILE A 22 -12.41 -2.48 -1.62
C ILE A 22 -11.98 -1.68 -0.39
N ILE A 23 -12.87 -0.81 0.07
CA ILE A 23 -12.66 0.03 1.26
C ILE A 23 -12.71 -0.89 2.49
N THR A 24 -13.72 -1.75 2.59
CA THR A 24 -13.92 -2.65 3.72
C THR A 24 -12.78 -3.67 3.88
N ASP A 25 -12.38 -4.35 2.83
CA ASP A 25 -11.51 -5.54 2.89
C ASP A 25 -10.09 -5.30 2.34
N GLY A 26 -9.84 -4.15 1.72
CA GLY A 26 -8.53 -3.78 1.18
C GLY A 26 -8.17 -4.45 -0.15
N ASN A 27 -8.88 -5.51 -0.54
CA ASN A 27 -8.73 -6.18 -1.81
C ASN A 27 -10.06 -6.82 -2.25
N VAL A 28 -10.20 -7.04 -3.56
CA VAL A 28 -11.26 -7.87 -4.15
C VAL A 28 -10.61 -8.77 -5.19
N ALA A 29 -10.59 -10.07 -4.93
CA ALA A 29 -9.84 -11.05 -5.74
C ALA A 29 -10.29 -11.08 -7.21
N SER A 30 -11.59 -10.94 -7.48
CA SER A 30 -12.12 -10.75 -8.84
C SER A 30 -13.51 -10.12 -8.79
N SER A 31 -13.75 -9.09 -9.60
CA SER A 31 -15.08 -8.53 -9.84
C SER A 31 -15.84 -9.33 -10.90
N LYS A 32 -17.17 -9.30 -10.85
CA LYS A 32 -18.00 -9.69 -12.01
C LYS A 32 -17.65 -8.83 -13.22
N SER A 33 -17.91 -9.34 -14.42
CA SER A 33 -17.66 -8.57 -15.64
C SER A 33 -18.51 -7.29 -15.67
N TYR A 34 -17.89 -6.14 -15.96
CA TYR A 34 -18.56 -4.85 -16.13
C TYR A 34 -18.00 -4.10 -17.35
N ARG A 35 -18.69 -3.04 -17.78
CA ARG A 35 -18.35 -2.31 -19.00
C ARG A 35 -17.51 -1.06 -18.73
N ILE A 36 -16.43 -0.90 -19.48
CA ILE A 36 -15.60 0.31 -19.54
C ILE A 36 -15.64 0.87 -20.95
N GLN A 37 -15.85 2.18 -21.06
CA GLN A 37 -15.84 2.89 -22.32
C GLN A 37 -14.41 3.04 -22.88
N THR A 38 -14.23 2.72 -24.16
CA THR A 38 -13.00 2.95 -24.94
C THR A 38 -13.00 4.32 -25.61
N GLN A 39 -11.86 4.74 -26.14
CA GLN A 39 -11.68 6.06 -26.75
C GLN A 39 -12.63 6.32 -27.94
N ASN A 40 -12.89 5.30 -28.75
CA ASN A 40 -13.84 5.34 -29.86
C ASN A 40 -15.33 5.41 -29.42
N GLY A 41 -15.62 5.39 -28.12
CA GLY A 41 -16.97 5.50 -27.56
C GLY A 41 -17.68 4.16 -27.32
N ASP A 42 -17.12 3.05 -27.81
CA ASP A 42 -17.62 1.70 -27.56
C ASP A 42 -17.31 1.22 -26.13
N TYR A 43 -17.83 0.05 -25.77
CA TYR A 43 -17.60 -0.57 -24.47
C TYR A 43 -16.88 -1.90 -24.58
N VAL A 44 -15.93 -2.12 -23.69
CA VAL A 44 -15.30 -3.43 -23.44
C VAL A 44 -15.84 -4.03 -22.15
N ARG A 45 -15.99 -5.36 -22.12
CA ARG A 45 -16.27 -6.07 -20.86
C ARG A 45 -14.97 -6.47 -20.20
N VAL A 46 -14.83 -6.09 -18.94
CA VAL A 46 -13.63 -6.35 -18.15
C VAL A 46 -13.96 -7.03 -16.83
N GLU A 47 -13.05 -7.89 -16.39
CA GLU A 47 -12.97 -8.38 -15.02
C GLU A 47 -11.74 -7.78 -14.36
N THR A 48 -11.87 -7.38 -13.10
CA THR A 48 -10.82 -6.63 -12.43
C THR A 48 -10.50 -7.26 -11.08
N GLU A 49 -9.21 -7.53 -10.87
CA GLU A 49 -8.67 -7.78 -9.54
C GLU A 49 -8.35 -6.43 -8.91
N TRP A 50 -8.93 -6.14 -7.74
CA TRP A 50 -8.75 -4.86 -7.06
C TRP A 50 -7.85 -4.99 -5.86
N SER A 51 -7.00 -3.98 -5.67
CA SER A 51 -6.17 -3.81 -4.48
C SER A 51 -6.19 -2.35 -4.07
N SER A 52 -6.17 -2.07 -2.77
CA SER A 52 -6.09 -0.70 -2.26
C SER A 52 -4.97 -0.54 -1.25
N PHE A 53 -4.51 0.70 -1.11
CA PHE A 53 -3.55 1.07 -0.09
C PHE A 53 -4.18 2.10 0.84
N MET A 54 -4.29 1.72 2.11
CA MET A 54 -4.75 2.56 3.20
C MET A 54 -3.54 3.05 3.99
N ASN A 55 -3.44 4.37 4.16
CA ASN A 55 -2.38 4.98 4.93
C ASN A 55 -2.43 4.49 6.40
N PRO A 56 -1.35 3.88 6.94
CA PRO A 56 -1.35 3.33 8.29
C PRO A 56 -1.58 4.36 9.40
N TRP A 57 -1.20 5.62 9.18
CA TRP A 57 -1.30 6.70 10.16
C TRP A 57 -2.61 7.47 10.02
N SER A 58 -2.93 7.95 8.81
CA SER A 58 -4.13 8.78 8.59
C SER A 58 -5.41 7.97 8.46
N LYS A 59 -5.31 6.65 8.24
CA LYS A 59 -6.42 5.73 7.94
C LYS A 59 -7.24 6.15 6.72
N LYS A 60 -6.65 6.94 5.81
CA LYS A 60 -7.25 7.36 4.55
C LYS A 60 -6.82 6.46 3.41
N LEU A 61 -7.69 6.29 2.43
CA LEU A 61 -7.39 5.64 1.16
C LEU A 61 -6.47 6.55 0.35
N GLU A 62 -5.28 6.05 0.00
CA GLU A 62 -4.32 6.77 -0.84
C GLU A 62 -4.56 6.45 -2.31
N PHE A 63 -4.65 5.17 -2.65
CA PHE A 63 -4.90 4.72 -4.01
C PHE A 63 -5.64 3.39 -4.08
N VAL A 64 -6.29 3.18 -5.22
CA VAL A 64 -6.89 1.91 -5.64
C VAL A 64 -6.24 1.52 -6.96
N THR A 65 -5.74 0.30 -7.02
CA THR A 65 -5.17 -0.31 -8.21
C THR A 65 -6.10 -1.41 -8.70
N GLY A 66 -6.39 -1.40 -10.00
CA GLY A 66 -7.15 -2.45 -10.66
C GLY A 66 -6.28 -3.14 -11.71
N LYS A 67 -6.19 -4.47 -11.65
CA LYS A 67 -5.61 -5.31 -12.70
C LYS A 67 -6.75 -5.79 -13.60
N HIS A 68 -6.88 -5.15 -14.76
CA HIS A 68 -8.00 -5.34 -15.68
C HIS A 68 -7.70 -6.45 -16.69
N HIS A 69 -8.63 -7.38 -16.85
CA HIS A 69 -8.62 -8.43 -17.87
C HIS A 69 -9.80 -8.22 -18.81
N ILE A 70 -9.52 -8.12 -20.11
CA ILE A 70 -10.56 -7.93 -21.13
C ILE A 70 -11.20 -9.29 -21.41
N VAL A 71 -12.49 -9.41 -21.09
CA VAL A 71 -13.30 -10.60 -21.35
C VAL A 71 -13.95 -10.52 -22.73
N GLN A 72 -14.34 -9.31 -23.16
CA GLN A 72 -14.86 -9.06 -24.50
C GLN A 72 -14.36 -7.72 -25.03
N GLY A 73 -13.89 -7.73 -26.28
CA GLY A 73 -13.51 -6.53 -27.02
C GLY A 73 -14.70 -5.64 -27.41
N PRO A 74 -14.41 -4.44 -27.92
CA PRO A 74 -15.41 -3.48 -28.38
C PRO A 74 -16.10 -3.96 -29.67
N ALA A 75 -17.23 -3.35 -30.02
CA ALA A 75 -17.95 -3.68 -31.25
C ALA A 75 -17.16 -3.26 -32.50
N ASN A 76 -16.55 -2.08 -32.46
CA ASN A 76 -15.56 -1.60 -33.40
C ASN A 76 -14.14 -1.94 -32.90
N PRO A 77 -13.40 -2.82 -33.61
CA PRO A 77 -12.03 -3.18 -33.22
C PRO A 77 -11.04 -2.01 -33.22
N ASP A 78 -11.28 -0.95 -34.00
CA ASP A 78 -10.41 0.22 -34.01
C ASP A 78 -10.77 1.17 -32.85
N VAL A 79 -10.02 1.02 -31.75
CA VAL A 79 -10.19 1.83 -30.54
C VAL A 79 -9.60 3.24 -30.65
N PHE A 80 -8.81 3.53 -31.69
CA PHE A 80 -8.16 4.83 -31.86
C PHE A 80 -8.98 5.81 -32.70
N GLU A 81 -10.07 5.35 -33.31
CA GLU A 81 -10.99 6.21 -34.03
C GLU A 81 -11.60 7.29 -33.12
N PRO A 82 -11.85 8.49 -33.66
CA PRO A 82 -12.53 9.55 -32.90
C PRO A 82 -13.97 9.11 -32.56
N PRO A 83 -14.45 9.39 -31.33
CA PRO A 83 -15.79 8.99 -30.93
C PRO A 83 -16.85 9.65 -31.83
N PRO A 84 -17.96 8.96 -32.16
CA PRO A 84 -19.05 9.56 -32.90
C PRO A 84 -19.60 10.77 -32.14
N ARG A 85 -19.79 11.89 -32.85
CA ARG A 85 -20.19 13.19 -32.26
C ARG A 85 -21.52 13.12 -31.49
N ASP A 86 -22.35 12.12 -31.77
CA ASP A 86 -23.72 11.98 -31.25
C ASP A 86 -23.87 11.09 -30.00
N THR A 87 -22.85 10.33 -29.61
CA THR A 87 -22.97 9.36 -28.48
C THR A 87 -23.23 10.03 -27.13
N MET A 88 -22.80 11.28 -26.94
CA MET A 88 -23.04 12.05 -25.70
C MET A 88 -24.49 12.57 -25.54
N SER A 89 -25.31 12.46 -26.59
CA SER A 89 -26.66 13.07 -26.64
C SER A 89 -27.82 12.10 -26.35
N LEU A 90 -27.55 10.79 -26.24
CA LEU A 90 -28.62 9.77 -26.18
C LEU A 90 -29.26 9.57 -24.80
N MET A 91 -28.65 10.08 -23.72
CA MET A 91 -29.19 9.93 -22.37
C MET A 91 -30.10 11.09 -21.99
N SER A 92 -31.26 10.76 -21.41
CA SER A 92 -32.18 11.72 -20.81
C SER A 92 -31.47 12.56 -19.72
N PRO A 93 -31.88 13.82 -19.49
CA PRO A 93 -31.31 14.63 -18.42
C PRO A 93 -31.49 13.99 -17.04
N GLU A 94 -32.59 13.26 -16.83
CA GLU A 94 -32.86 12.52 -15.59
C GLU A 94 -31.84 11.39 -15.38
N ASP A 95 -31.55 10.60 -16.41
CA ASP A 95 -30.61 9.48 -16.30
C ASP A 95 -29.16 9.95 -16.18
N LYS A 96 -28.82 11.06 -16.86
CA LYS A 96 -27.56 11.77 -16.62
C LYS A 96 -27.43 12.17 -15.15
N ASN A 97 -28.47 12.77 -14.56
CA ASN A 97 -28.45 13.17 -13.16
C ASN A 97 -28.31 11.97 -12.21
N LYS A 98 -29.08 10.90 -12.42
CA LYS A 98 -28.97 9.66 -11.62
C LYS A 98 -27.56 9.07 -11.67
N SER A 99 -26.99 8.97 -12.87
CA SER A 99 -25.62 8.44 -13.03
C SER A 99 -24.58 9.31 -12.32
N ASN A 100 -24.75 10.62 -12.33
CA ASN A 100 -23.87 11.55 -11.60
C ASN A 100 -24.00 11.39 -10.09
N ILE A 101 -25.22 11.18 -9.56
CA ILE A 101 -25.43 10.90 -8.14
C ILE A 101 -24.68 9.64 -7.72
N LEU A 102 -24.80 8.55 -8.48
CA LEU A 102 -24.09 7.29 -8.19
C LEU A 102 -22.57 7.45 -8.25
N ARG A 103 -22.05 8.18 -9.25
CA ARG A 103 -20.61 8.46 -9.35
C ARG A 103 -20.10 9.28 -8.16
N ASN A 104 -20.88 10.27 -7.72
CA ASN A 104 -20.54 11.08 -6.56
C ASN A 104 -20.58 10.26 -5.27
N ASP A 105 -21.52 9.32 -5.16
CA ASP A 105 -21.60 8.40 -4.03
C ASP A 105 -20.35 7.52 -3.94
N ILE A 106 -19.92 6.89 -5.04
CA ILE A 106 -18.65 6.13 -5.10
C ILE A 106 -17.46 6.97 -4.62
N ILE A 107 -17.36 8.21 -5.11
CA ILE A 107 -16.27 9.12 -4.72
C ILE A 107 -16.36 9.48 -3.23
N ARG A 108 -17.57 9.63 -2.69
CA ARG A 108 -17.79 9.89 -1.26
C ARG A 108 -17.34 8.69 -0.45
N THR A 109 -17.77 7.47 -0.79
CA THR A 109 -17.37 6.24 -0.09
C THR A 109 -15.84 6.15 -0.03
N MET A 110 -15.15 6.39 -1.15
CA MET A 110 -13.67 6.37 -1.21
C MET A 110 -12.97 7.42 -0.35
N LYS A 111 -13.64 8.54 -0.03
CA LYS A 111 -13.09 9.61 0.80
C LYS A 111 -13.36 9.40 2.28
N GLU A 112 -14.38 8.63 2.63
CA GLU A 112 -14.71 8.35 4.01
C GLU A 112 -13.66 7.44 4.65
N VAL A 113 -13.16 7.85 5.81
CA VAL A 113 -12.19 7.08 6.60
C VAL A 113 -12.90 5.84 7.14
N LEU A 114 -12.40 4.65 6.82
CA LEU A 114 -12.83 3.40 7.42
C LEU A 114 -12.70 3.48 8.94
N LYS A 115 -13.83 3.61 9.63
CA LYS A 115 -13.93 3.49 11.08
C LYS A 115 -14.02 2.02 11.52
N LYS A 116 -13.41 1.05 10.80
CA LYS A 116 -13.48 -0.36 11.23
C LYS A 116 -12.97 -0.46 12.68
N PRO A 117 -13.69 -1.16 13.57
CA PRO A 117 -13.53 -1.01 15.01
C PRO A 117 -12.17 -1.56 15.43
N THR A 118 -11.43 -0.71 16.14
CA THR A 118 -10.20 -0.99 16.88
C THR A 118 -10.33 -2.16 17.89
N GLU A 119 -11.48 -2.83 17.98
CA GLU A 119 -11.76 -3.90 18.92
C GLU A 119 -11.09 -5.23 18.55
N ALA A 120 -11.01 -5.60 17.27
CA ALA A 120 -10.32 -6.83 16.83
C ALA A 120 -8.79 -6.77 17.01
N ALA A 121 -8.22 -5.58 17.17
CA ALA A 121 -6.78 -5.37 17.33
C ALA A 121 -6.27 -5.73 18.73
N LYS A 122 -7.12 -5.70 19.77
CA LYS A 122 -6.68 -5.84 21.16
C LYS A 122 -6.36 -7.29 21.57
N GLN A 123 -7.05 -8.28 21.01
CA GLN A 123 -6.83 -9.70 21.37
C GLN A 123 -5.68 -10.37 20.57
N HIS A 124 -5.35 -9.84 19.39
CA HIS A 124 -4.29 -10.40 18.53
C HIS A 124 -2.87 -9.90 18.86
N MET A 125 -2.73 -8.89 19.72
CA MET A 125 -1.45 -8.20 19.93
C MET A 125 -0.40 -9.08 20.65
N THR A 126 -0.80 -9.81 21.70
CA THR A 126 0.15 -10.61 22.50
C THR A 126 0.65 -11.84 21.74
N LYS A 127 -0.24 -12.54 21.01
CA LYS A 127 0.15 -13.71 20.19
C LYS A 127 1.02 -13.29 19.00
N ARG A 128 0.69 -12.17 18.33
CA ARG A 128 1.49 -11.65 17.22
C ARG A 128 2.86 -11.14 17.65
N CYS A 129 3.00 -10.62 18.88
CA CYS A 129 4.31 -10.21 19.39
C CYS A 129 5.25 -11.41 19.52
N HIS A 130 4.77 -12.52 20.08
CA HIS A 130 5.56 -13.76 20.19
C HIS A 130 5.94 -14.35 18.82
N ASP A 131 4.98 -14.42 17.89
CA ASP A 131 5.23 -14.92 16.54
C ASP A 131 6.23 -14.02 15.77
N LEU A 132 6.16 -12.70 15.96
CA LEU A 132 7.09 -11.74 15.38
C LEU A 132 8.50 -11.91 15.96
N THR A 133 8.63 -12.01 17.29
CA THR A 133 9.94 -12.24 17.94
C THR A 133 10.59 -13.50 17.40
N ARG A 134 9.84 -14.61 17.33
CA ARG A 134 10.34 -15.88 16.78
C ARG A 134 10.77 -15.78 15.31
N PHE A 135 10.02 -15.03 14.50
CA PHE A 135 10.39 -14.82 13.10
C PHE A 135 11.64 -13.94 12.95
N MET A 136 11.74 -12.85 13.71
CA MET A 136 12.92 -11.99 13.72
C MET A 136 14.17 -12.74 14.22
N GLU A 137 14.04 -13.60 15.24
CA GLU A 137 15.10 -14.51 15.69
C GLU A 137 15.58 -15.43 14.56
N SER A 138 14.65 -16.05 13.82
CA SER A 138 15.03 -16.92 12.69
C SER A 138 15.78 -16.19 11.58
N LEU A 139 15.41 -14.93 11.29
CA LEU A 139 16.10 -14.12 10.28
C LEU A 139 17.51 -13.69 10.71
N ILE A 140 17.76 -13.60 12.02
CA ILE A 140 19.07 -13.25 12.59
C ILE A 140 19.96 -14.50 12.66
N GLU A 141 19.40 -15.67 12.97
CA GLU A 141 20.12 -16.95 12.96
C GLU A 141 20.51 -17.42 11.54
N GLU A 142 19.76 -17.01 10.50
CA GLU A 142 20.00 -17.40 9.10
C GLU A 142 21.05 -16.52 8.39
N GLN A 143 21.58 -15.47 9.05
CA GLN A 143 22.72 -14.69 8.56
C GLN A 143 24.04 -15.41 8.88
N PRO A 144 24.90 -15.76 7.91
CA PRO A 144 26.23 -16.28 8.22
C PRO A 144 27.08 -15.22 8.92
N LYS A 145 27.75 -15.61 10.02
CA LYS A 145 28.67 -14.76 10.79
C LYS A 145 29.77 -14.19 9.88
N PRO A 146 30.09 -12.89 9.93
CA PRO A 146 31.16 -12.27 9.15
C PRO A 146 32.54 -12.42 9.82
N ASP A 147 32.79 -13.49 10.57
CA ASP A 147 34.08 -13.73 11.22
C ASP A 147 34.70 -14.98 10.61
N ASP A 148 35.42 -14.82 9.49
CA ASP A 148 36.59 -15.66 9.16
C ASP A 148 37.36 -15.21 7.89
N GLU A 149 37.20 -13.97 7.38
CA GLU A 149 37.92 -13.54 6.17
C GLU A 149 38.51 -12.13 6.24
N LEU A 150 39.23 -11.81 7.31
CA LEU A 150 40.24 -10.74 7.29
C LEU A 150 41.49 -11.15 8.09
N ARG A 151 42.08 -12.29 7.73
CA ARG A 151 43.49 -12.59 8.03
C ARG A 151 44.37 -11.79 7.07
N LEU A 152 44.55 -10.50 7.34
CA LEU A 152 45.66 -9.75 6.75
C LEU A 152 46.93 -10.15 7.50
N ASP A 153 47.68 -11.11 6.95
CA ASP A 153 49.02 -11.46 7.39
C ASP A 153 49.95 -10.25 7.20
N ILE A 154 50.11 -9.44 8.26
CA ILE A 154 51.24 -8.52 8.36
C ILE A 154 52.40 -9.35 8.91
N GLN A 155 53.29 -9.78 8.02
CA GLN A 155 54.53 -10.47 8.35
C GLN A 155 55.37 -9.57 9.28
N GLU A 156 55.49 -9.96 10.55
CA GLU A 156 56.46 -9.38 11.48
C GLU A 156 57.87 -9.78 11.04
N ALA A 157 58.59 -8.84 10.44
CA ALA A 157 60.03 -8.89 10.29
C ALA A 157 60.70 -8.37 11.58
N ASP A 158 61.03 -9.33 12.42
CA ASP A 158 62.19 -9.43 13.33
C ASP A 158 62.93 -8.16 13.82
N HIS A 159 63.17 -8.17 15.14
CA HIS A 159 64.33 -7.65 15.88
C HIS A 159 64.25 -6.34 16.71
N SER A 160 64.46 -6.58 18.01
CA SER A 160 65.24 -5.80 18.99
C SER A 160 64.56 -4.68 19.81
N TYR A 161 64.29 -5.02 21.07
CA TYR A 161 64.81 -4.37 22.29
C TYR A 161 64.73 -2.83 22.34
N TYR A 162 63.81 -2.27 23.14
CA TYR A 162 64.02 -1.20 24.16
C TYR A 162 62.67 -0.62 24.66
N GLU A 163 62.37 -0.90 25.94
CA GLU A 163 61.68 -0.13 27.00
C GLU A 163 60.52 0.89 26.76
N ARG A 164 59.49 0.75 27.65
CA ARG A 164 58.53 1.74 28.23
C ARG A 164 57.40 2.27 27.32
N ASP A 165 56.15 2.39 27.76
CA ASP A 165 55.61 2.69 29.09
C ASP A 165 54.17 2.14 29.18
N SER A 166 53.86 1.37 30.23
CA SER A 166 52.52 0.76 30.43
C SER A 166 51.76 1.53 31.50
N VAL A 167 50.61 2.11 31.17
CA VAL A 167 49.64 2.59 32.17
C VAL A 167 48.30 1.94 31.92
N MET A 168 47.99 0.97 32.77
CA MET A 168 46.71 0.28 32.88
C MET A 168 45.82 1.05 33.87
N LEU A 169 44.71 1.63 33.39
CA LEU A 169 43.59 2.07 34.22
C LEU A 169 42.33 1.66 33.42
N GLY A 170 41.62 0.60 33.81
CA GLY A 170 40.96 0.49 35.11
C GLY A 170 39.60 1.14 34.96
N GLY A 171 38.59 0.32 34.65
CA GLY A 171 37.26 0.78 34.26
C GLY A 171 36.49 1.51 35.36
N ILE A 172 35.61 2.42 34.93
CA ILE A 172 34.45 2.89 35.70
C ILE A 172 33.33 3.28 34.71
N SER A 173 32.28 2.46 34.70
CA SER A 173 30.89 2.90 34.49
C SER A 173 30.35 3.39 35.86
N PRO A 174 29.13 3.96 36.02
CA PRO A 174 28.13 4.46 35.07
C PRO A 174 27.52 5.84 35.50
N HIS A 175 26.62 6.41 34.69
CA HIS A 175 25.58 7.40 35.05
C HIS A 175 25.79 8.32 36.28
N HIS A 176 26.01 9.62 36.02
CA HIS A 176 25.80 10.67 37.01
C HIS A 176 24.73 11.64 36.49
N ASP A 177 23.51 11.52 37.01
CA ASP A 177 22.49 12.56 36.93
C ASP A 177 22.97 13.76 37.75
N TYR A 178 23.20 14.90 37.11
CA TYR A 178 23.42 16.17 37.80
C TYR A 178 22.10 16.95 37.81
N ASN A 179 21.42 16.86 38.95
CA ASN A 179 20.45 17.86 39.38
C ASN A 179 21.04 18.55 40.61
N ASP A 180 21.57 19.77 40.46
CA ASP A 180 21.47 20.78 41.52
C ASP A 180 21.66 22.22 41.02
N SER A 181 20.55 22.95 41.02
CA SER A 181 20.30 24.32 41.50
C SER A 181 21.48 25.31 41.70
N LYS A 182 21.43 26.48 41.03
CA LYS A 182 21.01 27.80 41.61
C LYS A 182 21.47 29.01 40.79
N SER A 183 20.51 29.91 40.58
CA SER A 183 20.53 31.37 40.67
C SER A 183 21.86 32.14 40.62
N SER A 184 22.03 32.97 39.58
CA SER A 184 22.18 34.44 39.63
C SER A 184 21.98 35.02 38.24
#